data_AF-A0A2N2BIU9-F1
#
_entry.id   AF-A0A2N2BIU9-F1
#
_cell.length_a   1.000
_cell.length_b   1.000
_cell.length_c   1.000
_cell.angle_alpha   90.00
_cell.angle_beta   90.00
_cell.angle_gamma   90.00
#
_symmetry.space_group_name_H-M   'P 1'
#
loop_
_entity.id
_entity.type
_entity.pdbx_description
1 polymer ?
#
loop_
_entity_poly.entity_id
_entity_poly.type
_entity_poly.pdbx_seq_one_letter_code
_entity_poly.pdbx_strand_id
1 'polypeptide(L)'
;MVSKPIGIKLLARDMNYNPVAIDSGQIAWSMSGGFGTISNNTFIPMEGGKTTLTAYYQGKRASITLDIINPNAKDPLYEALPGTGFTVNVFGRTVKQNRLLDDIVMRKVYETMNIAGYGIFAGESQVDGNKLTKNHYIYRNQYNVLDMEGARLISLAMDEGSMVMTDETQWNKLKTTLTTTAQNTIIILGTKSIINSEKGQFHYESRQIHELLKEFASKSGKNIFYINAGATQDKNQWYEGVRYIDLNGLFYQVAGNNSVNLYDSFQTLSFTFSGSKVTYRLTDLYPKTTVSR
;
A
#
# COMPACT_ATOMS: atom_id res chain seq x y z
N MET A 1 -12.07 -7.32 9.57
CA MET A 1 -11.85 -8.17 8.38
C MET A 1 -13.13 -8.93 8.10
N VAL A 2 -13.47 -9.14 6.84
CA VAL A 2 -14.64 -9.95 6.43
C VAL A 2 -14.60 -11.32 7.12
N SER A 3 -15.77 -11.79 7.54
CA SER A 3 -16.01 -13.06 8.25
C SER A 3 -15.34 -13.21 9.62
N LYS A 4 -14.54 -12.23 10.08
CA LYS A 4 -13.97 -12.23 11.43
C LYS A 4 -14.95 -11.57 12.41
N PRO A 5 -15.39 -12.28 13.47
CA PRO A 5 -16.27 -11.71 14.49
C PRO A 5 -15.63 -10.50 15.18
N ILE A 6 -16.43 -9.44 15.36
CA ILE A 6 -16.05 -8.21 16.07
C ILE A 6 -16.96 -8.08 17.28
N GLY A 7 -16.41 -8.25 18.48
CA GLY A 7 -17.13 -7.99 19.72
C GLY A 7 -17.33 -6.49 19.92
N ILE A 8 -18.57 -6.08 20.20
CA ILE A 8 -18.95 -4.68 20.38
C ILE A 8 -19.50 -4.51 21.79
N LYS A 9 -19.10 -3.44 22.47
CA LYS A 9 -19.57 -3.12 23.81
C LYS A 9 -20.16 -1.72 23.85
N LEU A 10 -21.41 -1.61 24.30
CA LEU A 10 -22.03 -0.33 24.63
C LEU A 10 -21.66 0.03 26.08
N LEU A 11 -21.33 1.30 26.31
CA LEU A 11 -21.04 1.85 27.64
C LEU A 11 -21.99 3.00 27.94
N ALA A 12 -22.49 3.07 29.17
CA ALA A 12 -23.38 4.12 29.64
C ALA A 12 -22.80 4.74 30.91
N ARG A 13 -23.07 6.04 31.10
CA ARG A 13 -22.70 6.78 32.31
C ARG A 13 -23.86 7.68 32.73
N ASP A 14 -23.99 7.91 34.03
CA ASP A 14 -24.92 8.89 34.58
C ASP A 14 -24.37 10.33 34.42
N MET A 15 -25.13 11.32 34.92
CA MET A 15 -24.74 12.73 34.90
C MET A 15 -23.47 13.05 35.70
N ASN A 16 -23.07 12.17 36.62
CA ASN A 16 -21.88 12.29 37.45
C ASN A 16 -20.71 11.43 36.92
N TYR A 17 -20.82 10.92 35.69
CA TYR A 17 -19.84 10.05 35.02
C TYR A 17 -19.64 8.66 35.62
N ASN A 18 -20.51 8.21 36.52
CA ASN A 18 -20.46 6.85 37.05
C ASN A 18 -20.94 5.86 35.99
N PRO A 19 -20.30 4.69 35.84
CA PRO A 19 -20.77 3.64 34.94
C PRO A 19 -22.18 3.17 35.32
N VAL A 20 -23.04 3.05 34.32
CA VAL A 20 -24.39 2.49 34.47
C VAL A 20 -24.42 1.13 33.80
N ALA A 21 -24.98 0.13 34.50
CA ALA A 21 -25.18 -1.20 33.94
C ALA A 21 -26.17 -1.14 32.77
N ILE A 22 -25.85 -1.84 31.68
CA ILE A 22 -26.71 -1.94 30.50
C ILE A 22 -27.21 -3.37 30.40
N ASP A 23 -28.52 -3.54 30.26
CA ASP A 23 -29.09 -4.81 29.87
C ASP A 23 -28.88 -5.02 28.36
N SER A 24 -28.04 -5.99 28.01
CA SER A 24 -27.75 -6.31 26.61
C SER A 24 -28.97 -6.75 25.81
N GLY A 25 -30.01 -7.31 26.46
CA GLY A 25 -31.23 -7.76 25.80
C GLY A 25 -32.12 -6.62 25.30
N GLN A 26 -31.93 -5.40 25.82
CA GLN A 26 -32.70 -4.21 25.42
C GLN A 26 -31.98 -3.37 24.35
N ILE A 27 -30.79 -3.77 23.91
CA ILE A 27 -30.05 -3.04 22.89
C ILE A 27 -30.62 -3.41 21.51
N ALA A 28 -31.19 -2.43 20.83
CA ALA A 28 -31.55 -2.56 19.43
C ALA A 28 -30.39 -2.06 18.55
N TRP A 29 -29.99 -2.86 17.58
CA TRP A 29 -28.92 -2.52 16.65
C TRP A 29 -29.47 -2.18 15.27
N SER A 30 -28.91 -1.16 14.63
CA SER A 30 -29.07 -0.93 13.19
C SER A 30 -27.70 -0.81 12.52
N MET A 31 -27.68 -1.04 11.22
CA MET A 31 -26.47 -0.93 10.40
C MET A 31 -26.78 -0.14 9.13
N SER A 32 -25.83 0.69 8.69
CA SER A 32 -25.88 1.37 7.39
C SER A 32 -24.55 1.25 6.65
N GLY A 33 -24.60 1.15 5.32
CA GLY A 33 -23.41 1.18 4.45
C GLY A 33 -22.67 -0.15 4.26
N GLY A 34 -23.09 -1.27 4.87
CA GLY A 34 -22.43 -2.58 4.67
C GLY A 34 -23.36 -3.79 4.82
N PHE A 35 -22.86 -4.96 4.41
CA PHE A 35 -23.53 -6.26 4.52
C PHE A 35 -22.90 -7.09 5.66
N GLY A 36 -23.73 -7.60 6.56
CA GLY A 36 -23.30 -8.33 7.75
C GLY A 36 -24.44 -8.60 8.72
N THR A 37 -24.16 -9.34 9.78
CA THR A 37 -25.14 -9.65 10.84
C THR A 37 -24.63 -9.21 12.20
N ILE A 38 -25.56 -8.76 13.05
CA ILE A 38 -25.29 -8.49 14.46
C ILE A 38 -26.10 -9.48 15.27
N SER A 39 -25.43 -10.26 16.12
CA SER A 39 -26.07 -11.16 17.07
C SER A 39 -25.27 -11.18 18.36
N ASN A 40 -25.95 -11.13 19.51
CA ASN A 40 -25.31 -11.15 20.84
C ASN A 40 -24.15 -10.15 20.98
N ASN A 41 -24.37 -8.88 20.60
CA ASN A 41 -23.34 -7.82 20.60
C ASN A 41 -22.06 -8.16 19.81
N THR A 42 -22.16 -9.09 18.87
CA THR A 42 -21.07 -9.49 17.98
C THR A 42 -21.49 -9.16 16.55
N PHE A 43 -20.68 -8.36 15.88
CA PHE A 43 -20.84 -8.07 14.47
C PHE A 43 -20.00 -9.03 13.64
N ILE A 44 -20.63 -9.66 12.65
CA ILE A 44 -19.98 -10.51 11.66
C ILE A 44 -20.11 -9.81 10.30
N PRO A 45 -19.06 -9.12 9.82
CA PRO A 45 -19.09 -8.50 8.51
C PRO A 45 -19.07 -9.56 7.42
N MET A 46 -19.93 -9.41 6.40
CA MET A 46 -19.99 -10.30 5.24
C MET A 46 -19.29 -9.71 4.02
N GLU A 47 -19.18 -8.39 3.94
CA GLU A 47 -18.49 -7.67 2.86
C GLU A 47 -17.51 -6.62 3.39
N GLY A 48 -16.55 -6.26 2.55
CA GLY A 48 -15.60 -5.19 2.84
C GLY A 48 -16.20 -3.81 2.58
N GLY A 49 -15.62 -2.78 3.20
CA GLY A 49 -16.06 -1.39 3.08
C GLY A 49 -16.45 -0.76 4.42
N LYS A 50 -16.90 0.49 4.37
CA LYS A 50 -17.32 1.25 5.56
C LYS A 50 -18.73 0.88 5.98
N THR A 51 -18.89 0.49 7.24
CA THR A 51 -20.20 0.22 7.84
C THR A 51 -20.36 1.01 9.13
N THR A 52 -21.52 1.62 9.33
CA THR A 52 -21.85 2.31 10.58
C THR A 52 -22.81 1.45 11.38
N LEU A 53 -22.42 1.11 12.61
CA LEU A 53 -23.24 0.39 13.57
C LEU A 53 -23.83 1.40 14.55
N THR A 54 -25.14 1.39 14.70
CA THR A 54 -25.86 2.25 15.64
C THR A 54 -26.55 1.39 16.69
N ALA A 55 -26.24 1.66 17.96
CA ALA A 55 -26.94 1.08 19.10
C ALA A 55 -28.04 2.03 19.57
N TYR A 56 -29.22 1.50 19.85
CA TYR A 56 -30.33 2.19 20.50
C TYR A 56 -30.63 1.53 21.85
N TYR A 57 -30.75 2.35 22.90
CA TYR A 57 -31.07 1.90 24.24
C TYR A 57 -31.88 2.99 24.96
N GLN A 58 -33.09 2.66 25.40
CA GLN A 58 -33.99 3.57 26.14
C GLN A 58 -34.14 4.97 25.49
N GLY A 59 -34.31 5.02 24.17
CA GLY A 59 -34.47 6.28 23.41
C GLY A 59 -33.17 7.06 23.18
N LYS A 60 -32.02 6.58 23.65
CA LYS A 60 -30.69 7.12 23.32
C LYS A 60 -30.07 6.32 22.19
N ARG A 61 -29.14 6.93 21.45
CA ARG A 61 -28.35 6.25 20.42
C ARG A 61 -26.87 6.58 20.50
N ALA A 62 -26.04 5.62 20.12
CA ALA A 62 -24.60 5.78 19.92
C ALA A 62 -24.21 5.13 18.60
N SER A 63 -23.16 5.60 17.93
CA SER A 63 -22.73 5.04 16.66
C SER A 63 -21.22 4.89 16.58
N ILE A 64 -20.78 3.84 15.91
CA ILE A 64 -19.39 3.59 15.54
C ILE A 64 -19.33 3.29 14.06
N THR A 65 -18.32 3.82 13.37
CA THR A 65 -18.04 3.46 11.97
C THR A 65 -16.83 2.52 11.95
N LEU A 66 -17.01 1.39 11.29
CA LEU A 66 -15.98 0.38 11.08
C LEU A 66 -15.59 0.36 9.61
N ASP A 67 -14.30 0.13 9.35
CA ASP A 67 -13.81 -0.17 8.02
C ASP A 67 -13.43 -1.64 7.93
N ILE A 68 -14.17 -2.38 7.11
CA ILE A 68 -14.01 -3.81 6.97
C ILE A 68 -13.13 -4.12 5.77
N ILE A 69 -11.95 -4.67 6.05
CA ILE A 69 -11.06 -5.17 5.00
C ILE A 69 -11.58 -6.54 4.52
N ASN A 70 -11.83 -6.69 3.22
CA ASN A 70 -12.02 -7.99 2.57
C ASN A 70 -10.66 -8.53 2.11
N PRO A 71 -10.05 -9.51 2.80
CA PRO A 71 -8.75 -10.04 2.40
C PRO A 71 -8.80 -10.83 1.08
N ASN A 72 -9.99 -11.23 0.63
CA ASN A 72 -10.21 -11.98 -0.62
C ASN A 72 -10.64 -11.10 -1.80
N ALA A 73 -10.81 -9.78 -1.60
CA ALA A 73 -11.05 -8.88 -2.70
C ALA A 73 -9.81 -8.85 -3.60
N LYS A 74 -9.89 -9.51 -4.75
CA LYS A 74 -8.81 -9.49 -5.74
C LYS A 74 -8.81 -8.13 -6.42
N ASP A 75 -7.65 -7.49 -6.43
CA ASP A 75 -7.45 -6.28 -7.20
C ASP A 75 -7.59 -6.59 -8.70
N PRO A 76 -8.50 -5.94 -9.43
CA PRO A 76 -8.72 -6.22 -10.85
C PRO A 76 -7.52 -5.89 -11.75
N LEU A 77 -6.52 -5.14 -11.26
CA LEU A 77 -5.31 -4.86 -12.02
C LEU A 77 -4.15 -5.80 -11.67
N TYR A 78 -4.29 -6.62 -10.62
CA TYR A 78 -3.28 -7.60 -10.21
C TYR A 78 -3.44 -8.89 -11.02
N GLU A 79 -3.03 -8.83 -12.29
CA GLU A 79 -3.17 -9.92 -13.26
C GLU A 79 -1.80 -10.44 -13.75
N ALA A 80 -1.81 -11.53 -14.52
CA ALA A 80 -0.61 -11.92 -15.27
C ALA A 80 -0.26 -10.80 -16.27
N LEU A 81 1.02 -10.40 -16.31
CA LEU A 81 1.45 -9.31 -17.19
C LEU A 81 1.14 -9.68 -18.64
N PRO A 82 0.42 -8.84 -19.40
CA PRO A 82 0.21 -9.08 -20.82
C PRO A 82 1.58 -9.05 -21.52
N GLY A 83 1.80 -9.99 -22.45
CA GLY A 83 3.07 -10.10 -23.18
C GLY A 83 3.38 -8.93 -24.12
N THR A 84 2.51 -7.92 -24.19
CA THR A 84 2.61 -6.78 -25.11
C THR A 84 2.29 -5.47 -24.40
N GLY A 85 3.19 -4.49 -24.47
CA GLY A 85 3.01 -3.14 -23.91
C GLY A 85 4.31 -2.52 -23.42
N PHE A 86 4.25 -1.25 -23.01
CA PHE A 86 5.36 -0.58 -22.34
C PHE A 86 5.47 -1.10 -20.90
N THR A 87 6.67 -1.48 -20.47
CA THR A 87 6.89 -2.08 -19.16
C THR A 87 7.71 -1.18 -18.25
N VAL A 88 7.29 -1.10 -16.99
CA VAL A 88 8.04 -0.42 -15.94
C VAL A 88 8.33 -1.43 -14.85
N ASN A 89 9.60 -1.64 -14.54
CA ASN A 89 10.02 -2.47 -13.41
C ASN A 89 10.46 -1.58 -12.26
N VAL A 90 10.02 -1.94 -11.05
CA VAL A 90 10.36 -1.26 -9.81
C VAL A 90 11.00 -2.25 -8.85
N PHE A 91 12.15 -1.88 -8.29
CA PHE A 91 12.83 -2.62 -7.24
C PHE A 91 13.00 -1.72 -6.04
N GLY A 92 12.95 -2.30 -4.83
CA GLY A 92 13.10 -1.57 -3.59
C GLY A 92 14.53 -1.08 -3.33
N ARG A 93 14.77 -0.68 -2.07
CA ARG A 93 16.03 -0.11 -1.59
C ARG A 93 17.24 -0.92 -2.05
N THR A 94 18.29 -0.29 -2.59
CA THR A 94 19.52 -0.99 -3.01
C THR A 94 20.76 -0.64 -2.18
N VAL A 95 20.66 0.23 -1.17
CA VAL A 95 21.74 0.35 -0.19
C VAL A 95 21.94 -1.01 0.48
N LYS A 96 23.15 -1.53 0.29
CA LYS A 96 23.52 -2.91 0.61
C LYS A 96 23.53 -3.15 2.12
N GLN A 97 23.26 -4.39 2.52
CA GLN A 97 23.61 -4.89 3.85
C GLN A 97 25.05 -5.41 3.91
N ASN A 98 25.84 -5.17 2.84
CA ASN A 98 27.24 -5.56 2.67
C ASN A 98 27.46 -7.09 2.61
N ARG A 99 26.60 -7.82 1.90
CA ARG A 99 26.73 -9.28 1.69
C ARG A 99 27.07 -9.62 0.25
N LEU A 100 27.81 -10.72 0.02
CA LEU A 100 28.03 -11.29 -1.33
C LEU A 100 26.71 -11.60 -2.05
N LEU A 101 25.68 -11.97 -1.28
CA LEU A 101 24.34 -12.18 -1.81
C LEU A 101 23.78 -10.93 -2.48
N ASP A 102 24.03 -9.75 -1.92
CA ASP A 102 23.51 -8.48 -2.45
C ASP A 102 24.04 -8.23 -3.87
N ASP A 103 25.29 -8.62 -4.16
CA ASP A 103 25.86 -8.50 -5.51
C ASP A 103 25.24 -9.48 -6.50
N ILE A 104 24.89 -10.69 -6.06
CA ILE A 104 24.19 -11.69 -6.87
C ILE A 104 22.78 -11.20 -7.21
N VAL A 105 22.05 -10.68 -6.21
CA VAL A 105 20.72 -10.08 -6.36
C VAL A 105 20.80 -8.89 -7.31
N MET A 106 21.72 -7.94 -7.07
CA MET A 106 21.84 -6.74 -7.90
C MET A 106 22.19 -7.06 -9.36
N ARG A 107 22.99 -8.09 -9.64
CA ARG A 107 23.24 -8.53 -11.02
C ARG A 107 21.92 -8.89 -11.72
N LYS A 108 21.06 -9.66 -11.03
CA LYS A 108 19.76 -10.06 -11.58
C LYS A 108 18.79 -8.88 -11.68
N VAL A 109 18.86 -7.92 -10.76
CA VAL A 109 18.10 -6.67 -10.84
C VAL A 109 18.51 -5.87 -12.07
N TYR A 110 19.80 -5.68 -12.36
CA TYR A 110 20.23 -4.97 -13.57
C TYR A 110 19.72 -5.65 -14.85
N GLU A 111 19.80 -6.98 -14.94
CA GLU A 111 19.21 -7.74 -16.06
C GLU A 111 17.71 -7.44 -16.19
N THR A 112 16.97 -7.51 -15.08
CA THR A 112 15.51 -7.31 -15.05
C THR A 112 15.11 -5.89 -15.41
N MET A 113 15.89 -4.88 -14.98
CA MET A 113 15.64 -3.48 -15.31
C MET A 113 15.98 -3.16 -16.77
N ASN A 114 17.00 -3.79 -17.34
CA ASN A 114 17.41 -3.59 -18.74
C ASN A 114 16.46 -4.22 -19.76
N ILE A 115 15.63 -5.18 -19.33
CA ILE A 115 14.57 -5.78 -20.16
C ILE A 115 13.34 -4.86 -20.23
N ALA A 116 13.09 -4.06 -19.19
CA ALA A 116 11.94 -3.16 -19.14
C ALA A 116 12.11 -1.93 -20.06
N GLY A 117 10.99 -1.30 -20.43
CA GLY A 117 11.00 0.02 -21.06
C GLY A 117 11.53 1.12 -20.12
N TYR A 118 11.31 0.95 -18.81
CA TYR A 118 11.78 1.86 -17.77
C TYR A 118 12.09 1.12 -16.46
N GLY A 119 13.20 1.47 -15.81
CA GLY A 119 13.57 0.95 -14.48
C GLY A 119 13.35 1.98 -13.37
N ILE A 120 12.88 1.55 -12.20
CA ILE A 120 12.75 2.40 -11.02
C ILE A 120 13.43 1.72 -9.83
N PHE A 121 14.41 2.40 -9.26
CA PHE A 121 15.02 2.04 -7.99
C PHE A 121 14.37 2.89 -6.89
N ALA A 122 13.40 2.29 -6.21
CA ALA A 122 12.61 2.91 -5.17
C ALA A 122 13.34 2.84 -3.83
N GLY A 123 13.26 3.91 -3.03
CA GLY A 123 13.97 4.00 -1.76
C GLY A 123 15.49 4.22 -1.92
N GLU A 124 16.18 4.32 -0.80
CA GLU A 124 17.60 4.66 -0.78
C GLU A 124 18.44 3.66 -1.60
N SER A 125 19.13 4.16 -2.62
CA SER A 125 19.71 3.28 -3.64
C SER A 125 21.15 3.66 -3.97
N GLN A 126 22.01 2.65 -4.02
CA GLN A 126 23.34 2.69 -4.63
C GLN A 126 23.33 1.79 -5.86
N VAL A 127 23.38 2.40 -7.04
CA VAL A 127 23.37 1.69 -8.32
C VAL A 127 24.52 2.14 -9.20
N ASP A 128 25.06 1.21 -9.98
CA ASP A 128 26.09 1.45 -10.98
C ASP A 128 25.42 1.77 -12.31
N GLY A 129 25.40 3.06 -12.65
CA GLY A 129 24.76 3.55 -13.88
C GLY A 129 25.32 2.93 -15.16
N ASN A 130 26.58 2.46 -15.16
CA ASN A 130 27.19 1.82 -16.33
C ASN A 130 26.56 0.47 -16.68
N LYS A 131 25.87 -0.16 -15.71
CA LYS A 131 25.16 -1.43 -15.92
C LYS A 131 23.73 -1.24 -16.40
N LEU A 132 23.24 0.00 -16.45
CA LEU A 132 21.89 0.35 -16.88
C LEU A 132 21.92 0.85 -18.32
N THR A 133 21.23 0.14 -19.19
CA THR A 133 21.16 0.42 -20.64
C THR A 133 19.84 1.04 -21.06
N LYS A 134 18.88 1.14 -20.13
CA LYS A 134 17.55 1.70 -20.31
C LYS A 134 17.34 2.94 -19.43
N ASN A 135 16.33 3.73 -19.79
CA ASN A 135 15.90 4.86 -18.98
C ASN A 135 15.50 4.37 -17.59
N HIS A 136 15.90 5.13 -16.58
CA HIS A 136 15.67 4.74 -15.21
C HIS A 136 15.47 5.95 -14.30
N TYR A 137 14.81 5.71 -13.18
CA TYR A 137 14.68 6.65 -12.07
C TYR A 137 15.32 6.04 -10.82
N ILE A 138 16.06 6.87 -10.08
CA ILE A 138 16.64 6.51 -8.79
C ILE A 138 16.07 7.47 -7.76
N TYR A 139 15.46 6.94 -6.71
CA TYR A 139 14.94 7.72 -5.61
C TYR A 139 16.06 8.49 -4.90
N ARG A 140 15.81 9.77 -4.58
CA ARG A 140 16.80 10.70 -3.99
C ARG A 140 16.31 11.40 -2.73
N ASN A 141 15.27 10.88 -2.07
CA ASN A 141 14.62 11.55 -0.94
C ASN A 141 14.25 13.01 -1.25
N GLN A 142 13.60 13.22 -2.38
CA GLN A 142 13.19 14.54 -2.85
C GLN A 142 11.78 14.46 -3.45
N TYR A 143 11.04 15.56 -3.33
CA TYR A 143 9.83 15.73 -4.11
C TYR A 143 10.21 15.88 -5.58
N ASN A 144 9.82 14.92 -6.41
CA ASN A 144 10.07 14.99 -7.84
C ASN A 144 8.87 14.43 -8.61
N VAL A 145 8.60 15.00 -9.78
CA VAL A 145 7.54 14.55 -10.68
C VAL A 145 8.16 14.23 -12.03
N LEU A 146 7.80 13.09 -12.59
CA LEU A 146 8.24 12.65 -13.91
C LEU A 146 7.07 11.97 -14.62
N ASP A 147 6.79 12.37 -15.85
CA ASP A 147 5.85 11.62 -16.70
C ASP A 147 6.63 10.59 -17.53
N MET A 148 6.09 9.38 -17.59
CA MET A 148 6.55 8.29 -18.44
C MET A 148 5.36 7.75 -19.24
N GLU A 149 5.62 6.84 -20.18
CA GLU A 149 4.55 6.24 -20.96
C GLU A 149 3.55 5.52 -20.04
N GLY A 150 2.28 5.95 -20.09
CA GLY A 150 1.17 5.39 -19.32
C GLY A 150 1.05 5.82 -17.85
N ALA A 151 2.05 6.52 -17.28
CA ALA A 151 2.04 6.88 -15.86
C ALA A 151 2.74 8.20 -15.52
N ARG A 152 2.30 8.82 -14.42
CA ARG A 152 3.05 9.87 -13.70
C ARG A 152 3.70 9.26 -12.48
N LEU A 153 5.01 9.45 -12.34
CA LEU A 153 5.78 9.15 -11.13
C LEU A 153 5.85 10.38 -10.24
N ILE A 154 5.58 10.21 -8.95
CA ILE A 154 5.76 11.20 -7.90
C ILE A 154 6.67 10.58 -6.83
N SER A 155 7.87 11.12 -6.65
CA SER A 155 8.72 10.77 -5.52
C SER A 155 8.44 11.71 -4.36
N LEU A 156 8.34 11.19 -3.14
CA LEU A 156 8.20 11.96 -1.90
C LEU A 156 9.49 11.88 -1.08
N ALA A 157 9.90 12.98 -0.46
CA ALA A 157 10.93 12.95 0.57
C ALA A 157 10.32 12.55 1.93
N MET A 158 10.90 11.57 2.64
CA MET A 158 10.36 11.02 3.89
C MET A 158 11.44 10.57 4.91
N ASP A 159 12.70 11.03 4.77
CA ASP A 159 13.80 10.59 5.64
C ASP A 159 13.59 10.96 7.13
N GLU A 160 12.89 12.05 7.43
CA GLU A 160 12.50 12.44 8.81
C GLU A 160 11.30 11.64 9.34
N GLY A 161 10.96 10.51 8.71
CA GLY A 161 9.82 9.68 9.09
C GLY A 161 8.46 10.16 8.56
N SER A 162 8.40 11.40 8.04
CA SER A 162 7.18 12.07 7.58
C SER A 162 7.47 12.93 6.36
N MET A 163 6.49 13.04 5.45
CA MET A 163 6.62 13.89 4.27
C MET A 163 6.66 15.37 4.65
N VAL A 164 5.76 15.78 5.56
CA VAL A 164 5.66 17.16 6.04
C VAL A 164 6.86 17.54 6.91
N MET A 165 7.39 16.63 7.74
CA MET A 165 8.61 16.92 8.50
C MET A 165 9.86 17.02 7.62
N THR A 166 9.91 16.23 6.54
CA THR A 166 11.06 16.26 5.61
C THR A 166 11.03 17.50 4.70
N ASP A 167 9.85 17.88 4.20
CA ASP A 167 9.62 19.14 3.47
C ASP A 167 8.14 19.53 3.59
N GLU A 168 7.87 20.59 4.38
CA GLU A 168 6.53 21.09 4.67
C GLU A 168 5.73 21.51 3.43
N THR A 169 6.41 21.83 2.33
CA THR A 169 5.78 22.25 1.08
C THR A 169 5.22 21.07 0.27
N GLN A 170 5.67 19.84 0.54
CA GLN A 170 5.28 18.64 -0.22
C GLN A 170 3.79 18.36 -0.18
N TRP A 171 3.12 18.66 0.94
CA TRP A 171 1.67 18.47 1.05
C TRP A 171 0.91 19.27 -0.01
N ASN A 172 1.29 20.53 -0.21
CA ASN A 172 0.68 21.38 -1.22
C ASN A 172 1.11 20.96 -2.64
N LYS A 173 2.38 20.63 -2.85
CA LYS A 173 2.88 20.11 -4.12
C LYS A 173 2.12 18.85 -4.55
N LEU A 174 1.92 17.88 -3.64
CA LEU A 174 1.19 16.65 -3.90
C LEU A 174 -0.25 16.91 -4.35
N LYS A 175 -1.00 17.75 -3.63
CA LYS A 175 -2.37 18.14 -4.01
C LYS A 175 -2.43 18.77 -5.40
N THR A 176 -1.52 19.69 -5.71
CA THR A 176 -1.45 20.34 -7.03
C THR A 176 -1.09 19.34 -8.13
N THR A 177 -0.11 18.47 -7.89
CA THR A 177 0.33 17.48 -8.89
C THR A 177 -0.77 16.46 -9.21
N LEU A 178 -1.54 16.03 -8.20
CA LEU A 178 -2.68 15.11 -8.41
C LEU A 178 -3.78 15.76 -9.25
N THR A 179 -4.11 17.03 -9.01
CA THR A 179 -5.19 17.72 -9.74
C THR A 179 -4.79 18.14 -11.16
N THR A 180 -3.51 18.24 -11.46
CA THR A 180 -2.98 18.71 -12.77
C THR A 180 -2.49 17.59 -13.68
N THR A 181 -2.52 16.33 -13.25
CA THR A 181 -2.01 15.21 -14.06
C THR A 181 -2.95 14.81 -15.19
N ALA A 182 -2.43 14.69 -16.41
CA ALA A 182 -3.14 14.09 -17.54
C ALA A 182 -3.08 12.55 -17.52
N GLN A 183 -2.09 11.95 -16.86
CA GLN A 183 -1.87 10.50 -16.83
C GLN A 183 -2.98 9.78 -16.07
N ASN A 184 -3.42 8.61 -16.57
CA ASN A 184 -4.46 7.80 -15.93
C ASN A 184 -3.93 6.93 -14.78
N THR A 185 -2.61 6.72 -14.74
CA THR A 185 -1.93 5.99 -13.67
C THR A 185 -0.96 6.91 -12.95
N ILE A 186 -1.01 6.91 -11.63
CA ILE A 186 -0.12 7.65 -10.75
C ILE A 186 0.63 6.65 -9.89
N ILE A 187 1.96 6.70 -9.95
CA ILE A 187 2.87 5.92 -9.13
C ILE A 187 3.53 6.88 -8.15
N ILE A 188 3.37 6.64 -6.85
CA ILE A 188 3.92 7.46 -5.77
C ILE A 188 4.97 6.63 -5.04
N LEU A 189 6.19 7.14 -4.92
CA LEU A 189 7.26 6.52 -4.15
C LEU A 189 7.38 7.19 -2.78
N GLY A 190 7.47 6.38 -1.74
CA GLY A 190 7.83 6.80 -0.39
C GLY A 190 8.64 5.73 0.33
N THR A 191 9.03 6.00 1.57
CA THR A 191 9.86 5.09 2.39
C THR A 191 9.21 4.74 3.73
N LYS A 192 7.93 5.07 3.91
CA LYS A 192 7.15 4.77 5.11
C LYS A 192 5.79 4.20 4.70
N SER A 193 5.27 3.28 5.51
CA SER A 193 3.91 2.78 5.26
C SER A 193 2.88 3.82 5.66
N ILE A 194 1.88 4.04 4.82
CA ILE A 194 0.76 4.95 5.10
C ILE A 194 -0.53 4.23 5.53
N ILE A 195 -0.53 2.89 5.52
CA ILE A 195 -1.66 2.07 5.97
C ILE A 195 -1.33 1.19 7.18
N ASN A 196 -0.05 0.88 7.40
CA ASN A 196 0.41 0.06 8.53
C ASN A 196 1.16 0.90 9.57
N SER A 197 0.95 2.22 9.63
CA SER A 197 1.53 3.06 10.68
C SER A 197 0.90 2.65 12.02
N GLU A 198 1.65 1.93 12.86
CA GLU A 198 1.26 1.63 14.24
C GLU A 198 0.93 2.94 15.00
N LYS A 199 0.24 2.83 16.14
CA LYS A 199 -0.08 3.99 17.00
C LYS A 199 1.20 4.74 17.34
N GLY A 200 1.46 5.86 16.66
CA GLY A 200 2.70 6.62 16.71
C GLY A 200 2.54 8.00 16.08
N GLN A 201 3.61 8.79 16.08
CA GLN A 201 3.56 10.23 15.75
C GLN A 201 2.98 10.53 14.34
N PHE A 202 3.17 9.63 13.37
CA PHE A 202 2.84 9.88 11.95
C PHE A 202 1.52 9.25 11.48
N HIS A 203 0.74 8.66 12.39
CA HIS A 203 -0.54 8.04 12.05
C HIS A 203 -1.55 9.04 11.46
N TYR A 204 -1.56 10.28 11.96
CA TYR A 204 -2.46 11.32 11.44
C TYR A 204 -2.13 11.74 10.01
N GLU A 205 -0.84 11.98 9.72
CA GLU A 205 -0.39 12.32 8.36
C GLU A 205 -0.69 11.16 7.39
N SER A 206 -0.36 9.92 7.78
CA SER A 206 -0.63 8.72 6.99
C SER A 206 -2.11 8.60 6.62
N ARG A 207 -3.00 8.85 7.58
CA ARG A 207 -4.46 8.89 7.35
C ARG A 207 -4.86 10.02 6.40
N GLN A 208 -4.31 11.22 6.56
CA GLN A 208 -4.62 12.34 5.67
C GLN A 208 -4.14 12.09 4.23
N ILE A 209 -2.96 11.49 4.05
CA ILE A 209 -2.47 11.06 2.74
C ILE A 209 -3.43 10.03 2.15
N HIS A 210 -3.81 9.00 2.91
CA HIS A 210 -4.77 8.00 2.44
C HIS A 210 -6.11 8.62 2.01
N GLU A 211 -6.70 9.49 2.84
CA GLU A 211 -7.96 10.18 2.52
C GLU A 211 -7.83 11.02 1.23
N LEU A 212 -6.73 11.77 1.07
CA LEU A 212 -6.44 12.52 -0.17
C LEU A 212 -6.38 11.60 -1.40
N LEU A 213 -5.63 10.50 -1.32
CA LEU A 213 -5.46 9.58 -2.45
C LEU A 213 -6.78 8.87 -2.79
N LYS A 214 -7.53 8.42 -1.78
CA LYS A 214 -8.85 7.81 -1.97
C LYS A 214 -9.84 8.78 -2.61
N GLU A 215 -9.94 10.00 -2.10
CA GLU A 215 -10.83 11.00 -2.68
C GLU A 215 -10.45 11.29 -4.13
N PHE A 216 -9.16 11.42 -4.42
CA PHE A 216 -8.70 11.64 -5.79
C PHE A 216 -9.03 10.44 -6.70
N ALA A 217 -8.76 9.21 -6.26
CA ALA A 217 -9.08 8.00 -7.03
C ALA A 217 -10.58 7.89 -7.32
N SER A 218 -11.44 8.11 -6.31
CA SER A 218 -12.89 8.00 -6.46
C SER A 218 -13.49 9.10 -7.36
N LYS A 219 -12.96 10.34 -7.30
CA LYS A 219 -13.43 11.46 -8.14
C LYS A 219 -12.93 11.38 -9.58
N SER A 220 -11.69 10.93 -9.79
CA SER A 220 -11.05 10.93 -11.11
C SER A 220 -11.14 9.62 -11.87
N GLY A 221 -11.41 8.50 -11.18
CA GLY A 221 -11.32 7.15 -11.74
C GLY A 221 -9.89 6.70 -12.09
N LYS A 222 -8.87 7.48 -11.71
CA LYS A 222 -7.47 7.19 -12.01
C LYS A 222 -6.89 6.14 -11.06
N ASN A 223 -5.91 5.39 -11.56
CA ASN A 223 -5.22 4.36 -10.79
C ASN A 223 -4.11 4.97 -9.95
N ILE A 224 -4.09 4.65 -8.66
CA ILE A 224 -3.04 5.11 -7.74
C ILE A 224 -2.31 3.92 -7.15
N PHE A 225 -0.99 3.97 -7.24
CA PHE A 225 -0.05 3.06 -6.61
C PHE A 225 0.83 3.85 -5.67
N TYR A 226 0.80 3.53 -4.38
CA TYR A 226 1.76 4.02 -3.40
C TYR A 226 2.74 2.89 -3.09
N ILE A 227 4.01 3.12 -3.39
CA ILE A 227 5.10 2.16 -3.20
C ILE A 227 5.92 2.62 -2.00
N ASN A 228 5.87 1.85 -0.92
CA ASN A 228 6.72 2.01 0.25
C ASN A 228 7.98 1.17 0.09
N ALA A 229 9.09 1.80 -0.24
CA ALA A 229 10.40 1.16 -0.37
C ALA A 229 11.23 1.17 0.93
N GLY A 230 10.59 1.37 2.09
CA GLY A 230 11.21 1.23 3.41
C GLY A 230 10.80 -0.05 4.15
N ALA A 231 10.10 -0.96 3.49
CA ALA A 231 9.66 -2.21 4.09
C ALA A 231 10.79 -3.25 4.14
N THR A 232 10.58 -4.31 4.93
CA THR A 232 11.52 -5.45 5.01
C THR A 232 10.98 -6.72 4.33
N GLN A 233 9.73 -6.66 3.86
CA GLN A 233 9.03 -7.72 3.13
C GLN A 233 8.21 -7.09 2.02
N ASP A 234 8.05 -7.84 0.92
CA ASP A 234 7.17 -7.44 -0.16
C ASP A 234 5.71 -7.73 0.20
N LYS A 235 4.83 -6.75 -0.01
CA LYS A 235 3.40 -6.88 0.28
C LYS A 235 2.59 -6.03 -0.69
N ASN A 236 1.44 -6.56 -1.12
CA ASN A 236 0.48 -5.80 -1.93
C ASN A 236 -0.86 -5.76 -1.20
N GLN A 237 -1.45 -4.58 -1.09
CA GLN A 237 -2.77 -4.36 -0.50
C GLN A 237 -3.57 -3.40 -1.37
N TRP A 238 -4.79 -3.79 -1.75
CA TRP A 238 -5.75 -2.91 -2.40
C TRP A 238 -6.78 -2.48 -1.36
N TYR A 239 -6.89 -1.17 -1.12
CA TYR A 239 -7.70 -0.61 -0.04
C TYR A 239 -8.32 0.73 -0.46
N GLU A 240 -9.65 0.80 -0.39
CA GLU A 240 -10.47 1.96 -0.78
C GLU A 240 -10.07 2.59 -2.13
N GLY A 241 -9.77 1.77 -3.14
CA GLY A 241 -9.42 2.23 -4.48
C GLY A 241 -7.95 2.60 -4.70
N VAL A 242 -7.11 2.52 -3.66
CA VAL A 242 -5.66 2.79 -3.74
C VAL A 242 -4.87 1.50 -3.53
N ARG A 243 -3.76 1.36 -4.25
CA ARG A 243 -2.87 0.19 -4.15
C ARG A 243 -1.65 0.56 -3.35
N TYR A 244 -1.46 -0.12 -2.23
CA TYR A 244 -0.33 0.04 -1.32
C TYR A 244 0.59 -1.14 -1.49
N ILE A 245 1.82 -0.87 -1.92
CA ILE A 245 2.81 -1.90 -2.21
C ILE A 245 4.03 -1.62 -1.35
N ASP A 246 4.34 -2.54 -0.45
CA ASP A 246 5.60 -2.58 0.27
C ASP A 246 6.62 -3.32 -0.60
N LEU A 247 7.80 -2.72 -0.77
CA LEU A 247 8.94 -3.34 -1.46
C LEU A 247 10.16 -3.35 -0.54
N ASN A 248 10.78 -4.52 -0.36
CA ASN A 248 11.94 -4.68 0.51
C ASN A 248 13.27 -4.31 -0.16
N GLY A 249 13.44 -4.68 -1.43
CA GLY A 249 14.73 -4.66 -2.10
C GLY A 249 15.79 -5.43 -1.33
N LEU A 250 16.93 -4.79 -1.07
CA LEU A 250 18.02 -5.34 -0.26
C LEU A 250 17.83 -5.16 1.24
N PHE A 251 16.72 -4.57 1.70
CA PHE A 251 16.39 -4.47 3.12
C PHE A 251 15.61 -5.70 3.64
N TYR A 252 15.90 -6.87 3.08
CA TYR A 252 15.24 -8.14 3.41
C TYR A 252 15.61 -8.66 4.82
N GLN A 253 14.69 -9.43 5.39
CA GLN A 253 14.90 -10.13 6.65
C GLN A 253 15.74 -11.39 6.46
N VAL A 254 16.60 -11.67 7.44
CA VAL A 254 17.33 -12.94 7.53
C VAL A 254 16.67 -13.77 8.62
N ALA A 255 16.33 -15.02 8.29
CA ALA A 255 15.76 -15.94 9.27
C ALA A 255 16.77 -16.26 10.38
N GLY A 256 16.29 -16.68 11.55
CA GLY A 256 17.12 -16.89 12.75
C GLY A 256 18.26 -17.91 12.62
N ASN A 257 18.30 -18.69 11.53
CA ASN A 257 19.39 -19.60 11.16
C ASN A 257 20.36 -19.01 10.11
N ASN A 258 20.42 -17.68 9.97
CA ASN A 258 21.20 -16.97 8.96
C ASN A 258 20.87 -17.38 7.50
N SER A 259 19.62 -17.80 7.25
CA SER A 259 19.18 -18.19 5.90
C SER A 259 18.27 -17.16 5.25
N VAL A 260 18.31 -17.15 3.92
CA VAL A 260 17.47 -16.32 3.03
C VAL A 260 17.01 -17.22 1.91
N ASN A 261 15.71 -17.23 1.61
CA ASN A 261 15.15 -18.03 0.52
C ASN A 261 15.02 -17.17 -0.74
N LEU A 262 15.90 -17.38 -1.71
CA LEU A 262 15.94 -16.58 -2.93
C LEU A 262 14.62 -16.59 -3.73
N TYR A 263 13.84 -17.66 -3.60
CA TYR A 263 12.62 -17.87 -4.39
C TYR A 263 11.42 -17.04 -3.93
N ASP A 264 11.46 -16.46 -2.72
CA ASP A 264 10.36 -15.66 -2.17
C ASP A 264 10.83 -14.40 -1.43
N SER A 265 12.15 -14.16 -1.33
CA SER A 265 12.71 -13.03 -0.60
C SER A 265 12.95 -11.79 -1.45
N PHE A 266 12.94 -11.92 -2.79
CA PHE A 266 13.27 -10.83 -3.71
C PHE A 266 12.28 -10.77 -4.86
N GLN A 267 11.47 -9.72 -4.91
CA GLN A 267 10.55 -9.48 -6.00
C GLN A 267 10.83 -8.14 -6.69
N THR A 268 10.38 -8.05 -7.94
CA THR A 268 10.24 -6.79 -8.66
C THR A 268 8.75 -6.51 -8.86
N LEU A 269 8.36 -5.26 -8.70
CA LEU A 269 7.03 -4.81 -9.09
C LEU A 269 7.07 -4.42 -10.56
N SER A 270 6.33 -5.16 -11.38
CA SER A 270 6.26 -4.92 -12.82
C SER A 270 4.90 -4.33 -13.17
N PHE A 271 4.92 -3.25 -13.94
CA PHE A 271 3.75 -2.69 -14.60
C PHE A 271 3.82 -2.97 -16.09
N THR A 272 2.66 -3.17 -16.72
CA THR A 272 2.54 -3.19 -18.17
C THR A 272 1.42 -2.25 -18.60
N PHE A 273 1.77 -1.33 -19.48
CA PHE A 273 0.89 -0.33 -20.05
C PHE A 273 0.57 -0.69 -21.50
N SER A 274 -0.72 -0.78 -21.81
CA SER A 274 -1.21 -1.00 -23.16
C SER A 274 -2.30 0.04 -23.46
N GLY A 275 -1.88 1.14 -24.07
CA GLY A 275 -2.70 2.34 -24.18
C GLY A 275 -3.05 2.91 -22.80
N SER A 276 -4.35 3.04 -22.52
CA SER A 276 -4.85 3.56 -21.23
C SER A 276 -4.98 2.50 -20.13
N LYS A 277 -4.75 1.22 -20.44
CA LYS A 277 -4.86 0.11 -19.49
C LYS A 277 -3.52 -0.14 -18.81
N VAL A 278 -3.58 -0.47 -17.52
CA VAL A 278 -2.42 -0.89 -16.73
C VAL A 278 -2.74 -2.19 -16.01
N THR A 279 -1.80 -3.12 -16.02
CA THR A 279 -1.78 -4.29 -15.12
C THR A 279 -0.48 -4.27 -14.35
N TYR A 280 -0.45 -4.91 -13.19
CA TYR A 280 0.75 -4.98 -12.38
C TYR A 280 0.90 -6.33 -11.67
N ARG A 281 2.13 -6.67 -11.31
CA ARG A 281 2.43 -7.89 -10.57
C ARG A 281 3.73 -7.79 -9.78
N LEU A 282 3.77 -8.40 -8.60
CA LEU A 282 5.02 -8.75 -7.94
C LEU A 282 5.55 -10.05 -8.58
N THR A 283 6.74 -9.95 -9.15
CA THR A 283 7.40 -11.04 -9.88
C THR A 283 8.67 -11.44 -9.16
N ASP A 284 8.78 -12.71 -8.80
CA ASP A 284 9.98 -13.27 -8.16
C ASP A 284 11.19 -13.06 -9.07
N LEU A 285 12.26 -12.50 -8.50
CA LEU A 285 13.52 -12.28 -9.20
C LEU A 285 14.19 -13.62 -9.56
N TYR A 286 13.95 -14.64 -8.75
CA TYR A 286 14.39 -16.02 -8.93
C TYR A 286 13.18 -16.96 -8.89
N PRO A 287 12.59 -17.33 -10.03
CA PRO A 287 11.45 -18.24 -10.05
C PRO A 287 11.84 -19.65 -9.59
N LYS A 288 10.93 -20.36 -8.90
CA LYS A 288 11.13 -21.77 -8.55
C LYS A 288 11.20 -22.60 -9.83
N THR A 289 12.36 -23.17 -10.13
CA THR A 289 12.50 -24.15 -11.20
C THR A 289 11.96 -25.50 -10.73
N THR A 290 10.84 -25.95 -11.30
CA THR A 290 10.39 -27.32 -11.13
C THR A 290 11.12 -28.19 -12.14
N VAL A 291 12.09 -29.00 -11.70
CA VAL A 291 12.71 -30.00 -12.55
C VAL A 291 11.84 -31.24 -12.49
N SER A 292 11.04 -31.49 -13.52
CA SER A 292 10.39 -32.79 -13.71
C SER A 292 11.48 -33.82 -14.02
N ARG A 293 11.66 -34.80 -13.12
CA ARG A 293 12.44 -36.00 -13.42
C ARG A 293 11.57 -37.02 -14.14
#